data_AF-A0A1D8G1B9-F1
#
_entry.id   AF-A0A1D8G1B9-F1
#
_cell.length_a   1.000
_cell.length_b   1.000
_cell.length_c   1.000
_cell.angle_alpha   90.00
_cell.angle_beta   90.00
_cell.angle_gamma   90.00
#
_symmetry.space_group_name_H-M   'P 1'
#
loop_
_entity.id
_entity.type
_entity.pdbx_description
1 polymer ?
#
loop_
_entity_poly.entity_id
_entity_poly.type
_entity_poly.pdbx_seq_one_letter_code
_entity_poly.pdbx_strand_id
1 'polypeptide(L)'
;MPGIDECLLEAMTLPGARGAALVDWTSGLALGTAGESPVGDHETSAAEAAELARAAAEYESFGPAPGPPGPAPGAHGAPAAHGAPAAHGAPGPRGGGGAPGGAADRPDDEEGAAPVEDLIVTTRTGYHVLRFVTTNFDSSLFLHLWLDRATGNLALARLRLRDLAERLVL
;
A
#
# COMPACT_ATOMS: atom_id res chain seq x y z
N MET A 1 -9.17 -21.20 7.30
CA MET A 1 -8.10 -20.19 7.31
C MET A 1 -6.96 -20.78 8.10
N PRO A 2 -5.74 -20.85 7.53
CA PRO A 2 -4.59 -21.30 8.29
C PRO A 2 -4.30 -20.31 9.43
N GLY A 3 -3.88 -20.82 10.59
CA GLY A 3 -3.40 -19.97 11.67
C GLY A 3 -2.05 -19.32 11.34
N ILE A 4 -1.63 -18.33 12.13
CA ILE A 4 -0.32 -17.66 11.98
C ILE A 4 0.81 -18.68 11.94
N ASP A 5 0.82 -19.63 12.87
CA ASP A 5 1.87 -20.67 12.95
C ASP A 5 1.93 -21.54 11.69
N GLU A 6 0.79 -21.95 11.15
CA GLU A 6 0.73 -22.77 9.94
C GLU A 6 1.27 -22.01 8.73
N CYS A 7 0.93 -20.73 8.60
CA CYS A 7 1.44 -19.85 7.56
C CYS A 7 2.96 -19.68 7.65
N LEU A 8 3.50 -19.47 8.85
CA LEU A 8 4.94 -19.31 9.05
C LEU A 8 5.70 -20.62 8.81
N LEU A 9 5.15 -21.76 9.24
CA LEU A 9 5.71 -23.08 8.95
C LEU A 9 5.72 -23.36 7.44
N GLU A 10 4.69 -22.96 6.71
CA GLU A 10 4.65 -23.07 5.26
C GLU A 10 5.72 -22.19 4.59
N ALA A 11 5.90 -20.95 5.06
CA ALA A 11 6.99 -20.08 4.59
C ALA A 11 8.37 -20.71 4.80
N MET A 12 8.58 -21.41 5.92
CA MET A 12 9.84 -22.11 6.22
C MET A 12 10.12 -23.32 5.30
N THR A 13 9.14 -23.78 4.52
CA THR A 13 9.38 -24.81 3.49
C THR A 13 10.06 -24.28 2.23
N LEU A 14 10.17 -22.95 2.10
CA LEU A 14 10.83 -22.33 0.96
C LEU A 14 12.33 -22.70 0.93
N PRO A 15 12.89 -23.01 -0.25
CA PRO A 15 14.32 -23.27 -0.37
C PRO A 15 15.14 -22.10 0.17
N GLY A 16 16.06 -22.39 1.09
CA GLY A 16 16.93 -21.42 1.74
C GLY A 16 16.27 -20.57 2.83
N ALA A 17 15.02 -20.83 3.22
CA ALA A 17 14.39 -20.09 4.31
C ALA A 17 15.14 -20.33 5.63
N ARG A 18 15.52 -19.23 6.28
CA ARG A 18 16.24 -19.25 7.57
C ARG A 18 15.34 -18.86 8.72
N GLY A 19 14.47 -17.88 8.51
CA GLY A 19 13.49 -17.46 9.49
C GLY A 19 12.34 -16.71 8.85
N ALA A 20 11.20 -16.73 9.50
CA ALA A 20 10.00 -16.01 9.12
C ALA A 20 9.33 -15.38 10.34
N ALA A 21 8.67 -14.23 10.16
CA ALA A 21 7.88 -13.60 11.21
C ALA A 21 6.66 -12.89 10.61
N LEU A 22 5.58 -12.81 11.38
CA LEU A 22 4.46 -11.90 11.12
C LEU A 22 4.57 -10.75 12.12
N VAL A 23 4.65 -9.52 11.64
CA VAL A 23 4.97 -8.35 12.45
C VAL A 23 3.95 -7.25 12.21
N ASP A 24 3.54 -6.58 13.28
CA ASP A 24 2.80 -5.32 13.20
C ASP A 24 3.80 -4.16 13.06
N TRP A 25 3.80 -3.48 11.91
CA TRP A 25 4.75 -2.39 11.65
C TRP A 25 4.40 -1.08 12.37
N THR A 26 3.22 -0.94 12.95
CA THR A 26 2.90 0.23 13.78
C THR A 26 3.53 0.10 15.17
N SER A 27 3.38 -1.05 15.83
CA SER A 27 3.90 -1.30 17.18
C SER A 27 5.32 -1.88 17.22
N GLY A 28 5.76 -2.53 16.14
CA GLY A 28 7.01 -3.30 16.08
C GLY A 28 6.91 -4.71 16.69
N LEU A 29 5.72 -5.16 17.08
CA LEU A 29 5.51 -6.44 17.75
C LEU A 29 5.53 -7.60 16.77
N ALA A 30 6.27 -8.67 17.11
CA ALA A 30 6.15 -9.95 16.42
C ALA A 30 4.91 -10.71 16.91
N LEU A 31 3.93 -10.91 16.02
CA LEU A 31 2.73 -11.70 16.30
C LEU A 31 2.98 -13.21 16.20
N GLY A 32 4.00 -13.60 15.45
CA GLY A 32 4.45 -14.98 15.33
C GLY A 32 5.81 -15.06 14.68
N THR A 33 6.59 -16.09 15.00
CA THR A 33 7.96 -16.28 14.51
C THR A 33 8.24 -17.75 14.25
N ALA A 34 9.11 -18.04 13.29
CA ALA A 34 9.60 -19.38 12.98
C ALA A 34 11.06 -19.33 12.50
N GLY A 35 11.84 -20.37 12.81
CA GLY A 35 13.24 -20.47 12.39
C GLY A 35 14.20 -19.59 13.21
N GLU A 36 15.22 -19.07 12.55
CA GLU A 36 16.28 -18.23 13.13
C GLU A 36 15.94 -16.73 13.03
N SER A 37 16.45 -15.93 13.97
CA SER A 37 16.49 -14.47 13.85
C SER A 37 17.83 -14.01 13.26
N PRO A 38 17.84 -13.03 12.33
CA PRO A 38 19.08 -12.45 11.79
C PRO A 38 20.04 -11.91 12.86
N VAL A 39 19.51 -11.40 13.99
CA VAL A 39 20.31 -10.86 15.11
C VAL A 39 20.28 -11.75 16.35
N GLY A 40 19.71 -12.96 16.25
CA GLY A 40 19.59 -13.91 17.37
C GLY A 40 18.45 -13.61 18.35
N ASP A 41 17.72 -12.51 18.16
CA ASP A 41 16.52 -12.16 18.90
C ASP A 41 15.41 -11.73 17.94
N HIS A 42 14.24 -12.37 18.03
CA HIS A 42 13.16 -12.13 17.08
C HIS A 42 12.46 -10.80 17.31
N GLU A 43 12.29 -10.39 18.57
CA GLU A 43 11.64 -9.12 18.91
C GLU A 43 12.46 -7.93 18.38
N THR A 44 13.79 -7.96 18.59
CA THR A 44 14.69 -6.94 18.04
C THR A 44 14.62 -6.91 16.51
N SER A 45 14.66 -8.06 15.84
CA SER A 45 14.57 -8.11 14.38
C SER A 45 13.23 -7.60 13.84
N ALA A 46 12.13 -7.89 14.54
CA ALA A 46 10.79 -7.42 14.19
C ALA A 46 10.70 -5.89 14.33
N ALA A 47 11.18 -5.34 15.45
CA ALA A 47 11.21 -3.90 15.68
C ALA A 47 12.03 -3.16 14.61
N GLU A 48 13.22 -3.66 14.27
CA GLU A 48 14.06 -3.06 13.22
C GLU A 48 13.41 -3.14 11.83
N ALA A 49 12.80 -4.28 11.50
CA ALA A 49 12.10 -4.45 10.22
C ALA A 49 10.84 -3.57 10.14
N ALA A 50 10.15 -3.35 11.26
CA ALA A 50 8.98 -2.49 11.35
C ALA A 50 9.32 -1.02 11.04
N GLU A 51 10.46 -0.51 11.48
CA GLU A 51 10.90 0.85 11.12
C GLU A 51 11.06 1.02 9.60
N LEU A 52 11.62 0.01 8.94
CA LEU A 52 11.80 0.00 7.50
C LEU A 52 10.46 -0.10 6.76
N ALA A 53 9.55 -0.97 7.24
CA ALA A 53 8.20 -1.10 6.70
C ALA A 53 7.41 0.20 6.85
N ARG A 54 7.47 0.84 8.02
CA ARG A 54 6.81 2.13 8.29
C ARG A 54 7.30 3.22 7.34
N ALA A 55 8.62 3.38 7.19
CA ALA A 55 9.18 4.34 6.26
C ALA A 55 8.71 4.11 4.81
N ALA A 56 8.66 2.84 4.38
CA ALA A 56 8.17 2.49 3.05
C ALA A 56 6.66 2.79 2.87
N ALA A 57 5.85 2.57 3.90
CA ALA A 57 4.41 2.80 3.88
C ALA A 57 4.05 4.30 3.91
N GLU A 58 4.81 5.12 4.62
CA GLU A 58 4.48 6.53 4.86
C GLU A 58 5.09 7.51 3.84
N TYR A 59 6.12 7.10 3.09
CA TYR A 59 6.78 8.00 2.14
C TYR A 59 5.98 8.19 0.85
N GLU A 60 5.66 9.46 0.54
CA GLU A 60 4.95 9.85 -0.69
C GLU A 60 5.63 9.39 -1.98
N SER A 61 6.96 9.22 -1.95
CA SER A 61 7.75 8.72 -3.10
C SER A 61 7.28 7.37 -3.64
N PHE A 62 6.62 6.56 -2.80
CA PHE A 62 6.10 5.24 -3.15
C PHE A 62 4.58 5.24 -3.35
N GLY A 63 3.92 6.38 -3.11
CA GLY A 63 2.48 6.54 -3.28
C GLY A 63 2.04 6.44 -4.76
N PRO A 64 0.73 6.36 -5.00
CA PRO A 64 0.20 6.30 -6.36
C PRO A 64 0.64 7.52 -7.17
N ALA A 65 0.94 7.30 -8.44
CA ALA A 65 1.32 8.38 -9.33
C ALA A 65 0.23 9.47 -9.35
N PRO A 66 0.59 10.77 -9.32
CA PRO A 66 -0.39 11.83 -9.37
C PRO A 66 -1.26 11.66 -10.63
N GLY A 67 -2.57 11.75 -10.44
CA GLY A 67 -3.52 11.67 -11.55
C GLY A 67 -3.20 12.70 -12.64
N PRO A 68 -3.62 12.45 -13.89
CA PRO A 68 -3.43 13.42 -14.96
C PRO A 68 -4.00 14.79 -14.55
N PRO A 69 -3.36 15.91 -14.93
CA PRO A 69 -3.85 17.23 -14.58
C PRO A 69 -5.30 17.38 -15.07
N GLY A 70 -6.18 17.75 -14.16
CA GLY A 70 -7.58 18.00 -14.48
C GLY A 70 -7.70 19.07 -15.60
N PRO A 71 -8.83 19.09 -16.33
CA PRO A 71 -9.04 20.10 -17.36
C PRO A 71 -8.81 21.49 -16.75
N ALA A 72 -7.94 22.27 -17.38
CA ALA A 72 -7.66 23.64 -16.94
C ALA A 72 -8.99 24.38 -16.74
N PRO A 73 -9.18 25.10 -15.61
CA PRO A 73 -10.41 25.84 -15.39
C PRO A 73 -10.66 26.72 -16.61
N GLY A 74 -11.81 26.50 -17.24
CA GLY A 74 -12.16 27.08 -18.54
C GLY A 74 -11.82 28.55 -18.56
N ALA A 75 -11.08 28.98 -19.57
CA ALA A 75 -10.85 30.38 -19.87
C ALA A 75 -12.21 31.06 -20.04
N HIS A 76 -12.75 31.62 -18.96
CA HIS A 76 -13.95 32.42 -18.99
C HIS A 76 -13.66 33.66 -19.83
N GLY A 77 -14.18 33.65 -21.06
CA GLY A 77 -14.55 34.84 -21.82
C GLY A 77 -13.39 35.65 -22.37
N ALA A 78 -12.85 35.25 -23.53
CA ALA A 78 -12.41 36.25 -24.49
C ALA A 78 -13.64 37.12 -24.86
N PRO A 79 -13.58 38.46 -24.79
CA PRO A 79 -14.72 39.29 -25.10
C PRO A 79 -15.05 39.16 -26.59
N ALA A 80 -16.30 38.77 -26.87
CA ALA A 80 -16.85 38.77 -28.22
C ALA A 80 -16.86 40.21 -28.75
N ALA A 81 -16.11 40.45 -29.82
CA ALA A 81 -16.26 41.66 -30.61
C ALA A 81 -17.59 41.57 -31.37
N HIS A 82 -18.59 42.37 -30.98
CA HIS A 82 -19.72 42.65 -31.85
C HIS A 82 -20.12 44.12 -31.77
N GLY A 83 -20.18 44.73 -32.97
CA GLY A 83 -20.70 46.07 -33.17
C GLY A 83 -22.23 46.12 -33.16
N ALA A 84 -22.70 47.32 -32.81
CA ALA A 84 -23.93 48.02 -33.21
C ALA A 84 -25.31 47.38 -32.85
N PRO A 85 -26.38 48.20 -32.68
CA PRO A 85 -27.09 48.22 -31.40
C PRO A 85 -28.61 47.94 -31.43
N ALA A 86 -29.08 47.59 -30.23
CA ALA A 86 -30.32 47.96 -29.52
C ALA A 86 -31.72 47.86 -30.18
N ALA A 87 -32.61 47.09 -29.52
CA ALA A 87 -33.95 47.57 -29.14
C ALA A 87 -34.61 46.73 -28.02
N HIS A 88 -34.93 47.42 -26.92
CA HIS A 88 -36.09 47.32 -26.00
C HIS A 88 -36.62 45.99 -25.41
N GLY A 89 -36.66 45.95 -24.07
CA GLY A 89 -37.70 45.24 -23.28
C GLY A 89 -37.25 44.76 -21.90
N ALA A 90 -37.74 45.37 -20.81
CA ALA A 90 -37.52 44.98 -19.39
C ALA A 90 -38.86 44.50 -18.75
N PRO A 91 -38.98 44.08 -17.46
CA PRO A 91 -38.05 43.45 -16.48
C PRO A 91 -38.60 42.21 -15.67
N GLY A 92 -37.71 41.33 -15.18
CA GLY A 92 -37.71 40.51 -13.91
C GLY A 92 -38.82 39.46 -13.58
N PRO A 93 -38.71 38.60 -12.52
CA PRO A 93 -37.56 38.23 -11.66
C PRO A 93 -37.39 36.69 -11.35
N ARG A 94 -36.19 36.31 -10.87
CA ARG A 94 -35.79 35.21 -9.93
C ARG A 94 -36.22 33.73 -10.14
N GLY A 95 -35.20 32.86 -10.14
CA GLY A 95 -35.21 31.42 -9.78
C GLY A 95 -34.00 30.75 -10.43
N GLY A 96 -32.93 30.31 -9.75
CA GLY A 96 -32.95 29.44 -8.58
C GLY A 96 -32.92 27.98 -9.05
N GLY A 97 -31.79 27.52 -9.59
CA GLY A 97 -31.64 26.17 -10.15
C GLY A 97 -30.18 25.79 -10.36
N GLY A 98 -29.44 25.68 -9.26
CA GLY A 98 -28.13 25.04 -9.27
C GLY A 98 -28.33 23.57 -9.65
N ALA A 99 -27.72 23.16 -10.76
CA ALA A 99 -27.60 21.75 -11.09
C ALA A 99 -26.80 21.05 -9.96
N PRO A 100 -27.25 19.90 -9.43
CA PRO A 100 -26.40 19.11 -8.58
C PRO A 100 -25.28 18.58 -9.47
N GLY A 101 -24.08 19.14 -9.30
CA GLY A 101 -22.87 18.51 -9.76
C GLY A 101 -22.80 17.15 -9.08
N GLY A 102 -23.03 16.09 -9.86
CA GLY A 102 -22.72 14.74 -9.44
C GLY A 102 -21.22 14.70 -9.17
N ALA A 103 -20.85 14.87 -7.91
CA ALA A 103 -19.63 14.27 -7.39
C ALA A 103 -19.83 12.77 -7.62
N ALA A 104 -19.30 12.29 -8.73
CA ALA A 104 -18.98 10.89 -8.87
C ALA A 104 -18.06 10.58 -7.68
N ASP A 105 -18.67 10.02 -6.64
CA ASP A 105 -18.22 8.82 -5.94
C ASP A 105 -16.84 8.41 -6.43
N ARG A 106 -15.81 9.10 -5.94
CA ARG A 106 -14.48 8.50 -5.95
C ARG A 106 -14.57 7.49 -4.83
N PRO A 107 -14.37 6.20 -5.10
CA PRO A 107 -14.21 5.27 -4.00
C PRO A 107 -13.03 5.80 -3.18
N ASP A 108 -13.31 6.24 -1.95
CA ASP A 108 -12.31 6.51 -0.92
C ASP A 108 -11.69 5.17 -0.43
N ASP A 109 -11.61 4.16 -1.31
CA ASP A 109 -11.53 2.74 -0.94
C ASP A 109 -10.10 2.19 -0.83
N GLU A 110 -9.07 3.04 -0.79
CA GLU A 110 -7.70 2.59 -0.43
C GLU A 110 -7.14 3.37 0.77
N GLU A 111 -8.01 3.86 1.65
CA GLU A 111 -7.61 4.53 2.87
C GLU A 111 -7.22 3.50 3.95
N GLY A 112 -6.09 2.81 3.75
CA GLY A 112 -5.55 1.85 4.72
C GLY A 112 -4.53 0.83 4.19
N ALA A 113 -4.43 0.65 2.87
CA ALA A 113 -3.42 -0.21 2.28
C ALA A 113 -2.08 0.52 2.14
N ALA A 114 -0.98 -0.10 2.59
CA ALA A 114 0.35 0.44 2.32
C ALA A 114 0.57 0.50 0.79
N PRO A 115 1.09 1.62 0.25
CA PRO A 115 1.28 1.78 -1.20
C PRO A 115 2.34 0.81 -1.76
N VAL A 116 3.16 0.23 -0.87
CA VAL A 116 4.20 -0.73 -1.21
C VAL A 116 3.68 -2.15 -1.02
N GLU A 117 3.82 -2.96 -2.06
CA GLU A 117 3.44 -4.37 -2.04
C GLU A 117 4.43 -5.27 -1.27
N ASP A 118 5.72 -5.17 -1.62
CA ASP A 118 6.81 -5.86 -0.95
C ASP A 118 8.10 -5.04 -0.98
N LEU A 119 8.96 -5.28 0.01
CA LEU A 119 10.31 -4.71 0.09
C LEU A 119 11.33 -5.84 0.15
N ILE A 120 12.42 -5.70 -0.59
CA ILE A 120 13.51 -6.68 -0.60
C ILE A 120 14.81 -5.99 -0.24
N VAL A 121 15.39 -6.38 0.88
CA VAL A 121 16.74 -5.97 1.28
C VAL A 121 17.70 -7.09 0.92
N THR A 122 18.62 -6.81 0.01
CA THR A 122 19.68 -7.76 -0.35
C THR A 122 20.92 -7.48 0.50
N THR A 123 21.39 -8.50 1.21
CA THR A 123 22.66 -8.45 1.93
C THR A 123 23.69 -9.34 1.23
N ARG A 124 24.92 -9.37 1.76
CA ARG A 124 25.96 -10.26 1.23
C ARG A 124 25.56 -11.74 1.35
N THR A 125 24.82 -12.09 2.39
CA THR A 125 24.53 -13.47 2.82
C THR A 125 23.08 -13.89 2.62
N GLY A 126 22.16 -12.95 2.39
CA GLY A 126 20.74 -13.30 2.26
C GLY A 126 19.88 -12.21 1.64
N TYR A 127 18.60 -12.51 1.56
CA TYR A 127 17.52 -11.60 1.21
C TYR A 127 16.58 -11.49 2.40
N HIS A 128 16.17 -10.27 2.74
CA HIS A 128 15.05 -10.04 3.64
C HIS A 128 13.88 -9.55 2.79
N VAL A 129 12.78 -10.30 2.79
CA VAL A 129 11.57 -9.96 2.05
C VAL A 129 10.51 -9.56 3.07
N LEU A 130 9.97 -8.35 2.95
CA LEU A 130 8.86 -7.86 3.76
C LEU A 130 7.66 -7.74 2.83
N ARG A 131 6.62 -8.53 3.05
CA ARG A 131 5.38 -8.51 2.26
C ARG A 131 4.26 -7.96 3.12
N PHE A 132 3.69 -6.82 2.73
CA PHE A 132 2.55 -6.25 3.43
C PHE A 132 1.33 -7.17 3.30
N VAL A 133 0.59 -7.31 4.40
CA VAL A 133 -0.64 -8.10 4.46
C VAL A 133 -1.81 -7.14 4.33
N THR A 134 -2.51 -7.21 3.21
CA THR A 134 -3.75 -6.46 3.00
C THR A 134 -4.90 -7.25 3.59
N THR A 135 -5.62 -6.64 4.54
CA THR A 135 -6.89 -7.18 5.06
C THR A 135 -7.97 -6.13 4.91
N ASN A 136 -9.22 -6.54 5.12
CA ASN A 136 -10.39 -5.67 5.04
C ASN A 136 -10.48 -4.66 6.22
N PHE A 137 -9.56 -4.70 7.19
CA PHE A 137 -9.63 -3.94 8.45
C PHE A 137 -8.40 -3.03 8.67
N ASP A 138 -7.78 -2.52 7.59
CA ASP A 138 -6.62 -1.62 7.67
C ASP A 138 -5.47 -2.18 8.54
N SER A 139 -5.20 -3.48 8.39
CA SER A 139 -4.18 -4.14 9.20
C SER A 139 -2.77 -3.65 8.86
N SER A 140 -2.05 -3.22 9.88
CA SER A 140 -0.65 -2.82 9.79
C SER A 140 0.33 -4.01 9.86
N LEU A 141 0.03 -5.12 9.19
CA LEU A 141 0.83 -6.34 9.28
C LEU A 141 1.73 -6.53 8.05
N PHE A 142 2.89 -7.13 8.27
CA PHE A 142 3.73 -7.65 7.19
C PHE A 142 4.35 -9.01 7.55
N LEU A 143 4.55 -9.84 6.54
CA LEU A 143 5.35 -11.06 6.61
C LEU A 143 6.81 -10.72 6.33
N HIS A 144 7.69 -11.04 7.27
CA HIS A 144 9.14 -11.01 7.09
C HIS A 144 9.65 -12.41 6.79
N LEU A 145 10.42 -12.56 5.71
CA LEU A 145 11.15 -13.78 5.40
C LEU A 145 12.65 -13.45 5.25
N TRP A 146 13.48 -14.16 5.99
CA TRP A 146 14.92 -14.18 5.81
C TRP A 146 15.34 -15.41 5.01
N LEU A 147 15.93 -15.17 3.85
CA LEU A 147 16.30 -16.18 2.87
C LEU A 147 17.82 -16.19 2.69
N ASP A 148 18.44 -17.37 2.75
CA ASP A 148 19.84 -17.57 2.42
C ASP A 148 20.11 -17.26 0.94
N ARG A 149 21.21 -16.57 0.63
CA ARG A 149 21.50 -16.13 -0.74
C ARG A 149 22.03 -17.24 -1.65
N ALA A 150 22.70 -18.24 -1.09
CA ALA A 150 23.32 -19.31 -1.88
C ALA A 150 22.31 -20.40 -2.25
N THR A 151 21.35 -20.65 -1.36
CA THR A 151 20.35 -21.73 -1.49
C THR A 151 18.93 -21.22 -1.75
N GLY A 152 18.70 -19.93 -1.56
CA GLY A 152 17.40 -19.28 -1.69
C GLY A 152 16.87 -19.17 -3.10
N ASN A 153 15.56 -19.38 -3.26
CA ASN A 153 14.84 -19.02 -4.48
C ASN A 153 13.96 -17.78 -4.25
N LEU A 154 14.53 -16.59 -4.47
CA LEU A 154 13.83 -15.32 -4.24
C LEU A 154 12.55 -15.18 -5.07
N ALA A 155 12.57 -15.61 -6.33
CA ALA A 155 11.40 -15.51 -7.21
C ALA A 155 10.23 -16.34 -6.68
N LEU A 156 10.50 -17.60 -6.28
CA LEU A 156 9.50 -18.45 -5.66
C LEU A 156 9.06 -17.89 -4.29
N ALA A 157 9.99 -17.38 -3.49
CA ALA A 157 9.69 -16.81 -2.19
C ALA A 157 8.69 -15.65 -2.30
N ARG A 158 8.88 -14.72 -3.24
CA ARG A 158 7.93 -13.61 -3.46
C ARG A 158 6.54 -14.09 -3.87
N LEU A 159 6.48 -15.07 -4.79
CA LEU A 159 5.22 -15.65 -5.23
C LEU A 159 4.49 -16.29 -4.04
N ARG A 160 5.19 -17.13 -3.26
CA ARG A 160 4.59 -17.82 -2.11
C ARG A 160 4.19 -16.87 -0.99
N LEU A 161 5.01 -15.85 -0.69
CA LEU A 161 4.68 -14.87 0.34
C LEU A 161 3.44 -14.04 -0.04
N ARG A 162 3.22 -13.77 -1.32
CA ARG A 162 1.96 -13.20 -1.80
C ARG A 162 0.78 -14.10 -1.45
N ASP A 163 0.84 -15.38 -1.85
CA ASP A 163 -0.24 -16.34 -1.60
C ASP A 163 -0.49 -16.56 -0.09
N LEU A 164 0.56 -16.46 0.73
CA LEU A 164 0.48 -16.56 2.18
C LEU A 164 -0.19 -15.31 2.79
N ALA A 165 0.22 -14.11 2.37
CA ALA A 165 -0.37 -12.85 2.82
C ALA A 165 -1.86 -12.77 2.47
N GLU A 166 -2.25 -13.15 1.26
CA GLU A 166 -3.66 -13.18 0.82
C GLU A 166 -4.52 -14.17 1.61
N ARG A 167 -3.93 -15.17 2.28
CA ARG A 167 -4.65 -16.13 3.14
C ARG A 167 -4.73 -15.71 4.60
N LEU A 168 -3.91 -14.76 5.03
CA LEU A 168 -3.89 -14.19 6.38
C LEU A 168 -4.96 -13.13 6.59
N VAL A 169 -6.06 -13.17 5.82
CA VAL A 169 -7.23 -12.29 6.01
C VAL A 169 -7.87 -12.64 7.36
N LEU A 170 -7.47 -11.87 8.37
CA LEU A 170 -8.04 -11.85 9.72
C LEU A 170 -9.30 -10.99 9.75
#